data_AF-A0A3E4U7H6-F1
#
_entry.id   AF-A0A3E4U7H6-F1
#
_cell.length_a   1.000
_cell.length_b   1.000
_cell.length_c   1.000
_cell.angle_alpha   90.00
_cell.angle_beta   90.00
_cell.angle_gamma   90.00
#
_symmetry.space_group_name_H-M   'P 1'
#
loop_
_entity.id
_entity.type
_entity.pdbx_description
1 polymer ?
#
loop_
_entity_poly.entity_id
_entity_poly.type
_entity_poly.pdbx_seq_one_letter_code
_entity_poly.pdbx_strand_id
1 'polypeptide(L)'
;MYDNNKIDFVILWVDDRDPKWIQERNIYSPQNTFLVDNSDARYRDWETLKYWFRGVEKFAPWIHKIYFITCGHIPQWLNLDAPKLKHVRHSDYIPKEFLPTFSSHPIELNINRLEGLSEHFVYFNDDTFICKPITPELFYRGGKPVHQARLHAIRPGKVGAIMPHIYLNAVEIINEHFDMHKVLKYNHKKWYSISKNGIKTVLENRYCSQYQMFPGFGNEHLPVPILKSTMDKVWNLEPDRLEDTCRHRFRDVRDVSQFVFRYWQLASGNFEPEQLNKLGAHFTIKSDKQNVMELCKTLVSGKYSLLCLNDADQIDNNEDFLWAKDQLIKSFEELLPEKSCYEK
;
A
#
# COMPACT_ATOMS: atom_id res chain seq x y z
N MET A 1 -2.80 -23.99 -12.75
CA MET A 1 -3.76 -24.16 -11.64
C MET A 1 -3.40 -23.14 -10.58
N TYR A 2 -4.40 -22.45 -10.03
CA TYR A 2 -4.19 -21.50 -8.94
C TYR A 2 -3.82 -22.26 -7.66
N ASP A 3 -2.67 -21.95 -7.07
CA ASP A 3 -2.20 -22.55 -5.82
C ASP A 3 -2.36 -21.51 -4.70
N ASN A 4 -3.41 -21.66 -3.90
CA ASN A 4 -3.70 -20.84 -2.71
C ASN A 4 -2.51 -20.79 -1.73
N ASN A 5 -1.56 -21.74 -1.81
CA ASN A 5 -0.42 -21.83 -0.91
C ASN A 5 0.77 -20.93 -1.31
N LYS A 6 0.67 -20.15 -2.40
CA LYS A 6 1.76 -19.29 -2.91
C LYS A 6 1.36 -17.83 -3.00
N ILE A 7 0.89 -17.28 -1.88
CA ILE A 7 0.66 -15.85 -1.73
C ILE A 7 1.75 -15.28 -0.82
N ASP A 8 2.53 -14.37 -1.38
CA ASP A 8 3.59 -13.66 -0.66
C ASP A 8 3.09 -12.32 -0.13
N PHE A 9 3.60 -11.89 1.02
CA PHE A 9 3.43 -10.52 1.51
C PHE A 9 4.70 -9.73 1.25
N VAL A 10 4.55 -8.50 0.76
CA VAL A 10 5.66 -7.58 0.52
C VAL A 10 5.40 -6.33 1.36
N ILE A 11 6.38 -5.94 2.17
CA ILE A 11 6.30 -4.76 3.04
C ILE A 11 7.61 -3.98 2.95
N LEU A 12 7.50 -2.66 2.85
CA LEU A 12 8.62 -1.73 2.79
C LEU A 12 8.83 -1.07 4.15
N TRP A 13 10.08 -0.81 4.54
CA TRP A 13 10.39 -0.03 5.73
C TRP A 13 11.75 0.66 5.66
N VAL A 14 11.88 1.77 6.36
CA VAL A 14 13.12 2.52 6.52
C VAL A 14 13.30 2.92 7.99
N ASP A 15 14.54 3.00 8.45
CA ASP A 15 14.87 3.52 9.77
C ASP A 15 15.18 5.01 9.60
N ASP A 16 14.26 5.86 10.01
CA ASP A 16 14.42 7.32 9.92
C ASP A 16 15.47 7.86 10.88
N ARG A 17 16.00 7.03 11.79
CA ARG A 17 17.02 7.40 12.77
C ARG A 17 18.43 7.01 12.36
N ASP A 18 18.63 6.26 11.25
CA ASP A 18 19.99 5.88 10.81
C ASP A 18 20.77 7.12 10.36
N PRO A 19 21.87 7.50 11.04
CA PRO A 19 22.64 8.69 10.70
C PRO A 19 23.24 8.64 9.29
N LYS A 20 23.59 7.46 8.77
CA LYS A 20 24.14 7.30 7.42
C LYS A 20 23.06 7.55 6.38
N TRP A 21 21.86 7.00 6.60
CA TRP A 21 20.72 7.21 5.72
C TRP A 21 20.29 8.68 5.72
N ILE A 22 20.24 9.33 6.89
CA ILE A 22 19.94 10.76 7.00
C ILE A 22 20.97 11.60 6.23
N GLN A 23 22.27 11.29 6.39
CA GLN A 23 23.33 11.98 5.66
C GLN A 23 23.19 11.80 4.14
N GLU A 24 22.94 10.58 3.68
CA GLU A 24 22.75 10.29 2.25
C GLU A 24 21.52 11.02 1.69
N ARG A 25 20.39 10.98 2.40
CA ARG A 25 19.17 11.74 2.06
C ARG A 25 19.45 13.22 1.90
N ASN A 26 20.13 13.81 2.87
CA ASN A 26 20.42 15.25 2.90
C ASN A 26 21.33 15.71 1.76
N ILE A 27 22.19 14.84 1.21
CA ILE A 27 22.99 15.16 0.01
C ILE A 27 22.10 15.41 -1.21
N TYR A 28 20.98 14.67 -1.33
CA TYR A 28 20.08 14.74 -2.46
C TYR A 28 18.82 15.59 -2.22
N SER A 29 18.54 15.98 -0.97
CA SER A 29 17.34 16.71 -0.58
C SER A 29 17.09 17.92 -1.50
N PRO A 30 15.90 18.03 -2.10
CA PRO A 30 15.61 19.08 -3.07
C PRO A 30 15.55 20.44 -2.38
N GLN A 31 16.02 21.48 -3.07
CA GLN A 31 15.86 22.87 -2.61
C GLN A 31 14.42 23.39 -2.81
N ASN A 32 13.68 22.81 -3.76
CA ASN A 32 12.29 23.16 -4.05
C ASN A 32 11.35 22.01 -3.65
N THR A 33 10.47 22.27 -2.68
CA THR A 33 9.52 21.30 -2.13
C THR A 33 8.10 21.44 -2.71
N PHE A 34 7.89 22.32 -3.70
CA PHE A 34 6.54 22.51 -4.27
C PHE A 34 6.06 21.32 -5.10
N LEU A 35 6.99 20.65 -5.79
CA LEU A 35 6.72 19.50 -6.65
C LEU A 35 7.11 18.16 -6.00
N VAL A 36 7.77 18.22 -4.85
CA VAL A 36 8.44 17.08 -4.22
C VAL A 36 8.06 16.97 -2.76
N ASP A 37 7.64 15.78 -2.36
CA ASP A 37 7.28 15.45 -0.99
C ASP A 37 8.41 14.68 -0.32
N ASN A 38 9.09 15.37 0.60
CA ASN A 38 10.17 14.88 1.43
C ASN A 38 9.87 15.24 2.91
N SER A 39 8.60 15.20 3.32
CA SER A 39 8.23 15.52 4.71
C SER A 39 8.75 14.46 5.69
N ASP A 40 9.07 14.85 6.92
CA ASP A 40 9.54 13.90 7.93
C ASP A 40 8.49 12.82 8.25
N ALA A 41 7.18 13.12 8.12
CA ALA A 41 6.13 12.13 8.33
C ALA A 41 6.17 10.98 7.32
N ARG A 42 6.82 11.16 6.15
CA ARG A 42 7.03 10.07 5.18
C ARG A 42 7.98 8.99 5.65
N TYR A 43 8.80 9.29 6.65
CA TYR A 43 9.85 8.41 7.15
C TYR A 43 9.62 8.01 8.61
N ARG A 44 8.83 8.80 9.35
CA ARG A 44 8.61 8.68 10.79
C ARG A 44 8.26 7.26 11.24
N ASP A 45 9.13 6.66 12.04
CA ASP A 45 8.88 5.35 12.65
C ASP A 45 7.96 5.46 13.87
N TRP A 46 6.85 4.72 13.82
CA TRP A 46 5.89 4.58 14.93
C TRP A 46 6.26 3.46 15.90
N GLU A 47 7.35 2.72 15.65
CA GLU A 47 7.78 1.54 16.43
C GLU A 47 6.73 0.43 16.50
N THR A 48 5.77 0.46 15.56
CA THR A 48 4.66 -0.50 15.47
C THR A 48 4.94 -1.66 14.52
N LEU A 49 6.04 -1.61 13.75
CA LEU A 49 6.39 -2.64 12.75
C LEU A 49 6.44 -4.06 13.34
N LYS A 50 6.93 -4.23 14.57
CA LYS A 50 6.94 -5.56 15.23
C LYS A 50 5.55 -6.18 15.36
N TYR A 51 4.52 -5.35 15.56
CA TYR A 51 3.13 -5.83 15.66
C TYR A 51 2.54 -6.19 14.30
N TRP A 52 3.07 -5.61 13.21
CA TRP A 52 2.75 -6.09 11.87
C TRP A 52 3.16 -7.57 11.73
N PHE A 53 4.40 -7.92 12.10
CA PHE A 53 4.89 -9.30 12.06
C PHE A 53 4.12 -10.24 13.00
N ARG A 54 3.83 -9.81 14.24
CA ARG A 54 2.95 -10.55 15.16
C ARG A 54 1.56 -10.79 14.56
N GLY A 55 0.98 -9.77 13.92
CA GLY A 55 -0.31 -9.86 13.25
C GLY A 55 -0.27 -10.87 12.10
N VAL A 56 0.76 -10.83 11.25
CA VAL A 56 0.93 -11.79 10.16
C VAL A 56 1.04 -13.23 10.68
N GLU A 57 1.88 -13.49 11.68
CA GLU A 57 2.03 -14.83 12.25
C GLU A 57 0.72 -15.34 12.85
N LYS A 58 0.06 -14.53 13.68
CA LYS A 58 -1.14 -14.92 14.42
C LYS A 58 -2.36 -15.07 13.51
N PHE A 59 -2.51 -14.18 12.53
CA PHE A 59 -3.76 -14.01 11.79
C PHE A 59 -3.69 -14.40 10.32
N ALA A 60 -2.50 -14.56 9.75
CA ALA A 60 -2.30 -15.03 8.39
C ALA A 60 -1.20 -16.11 8.30
N PRO A 61 -1.19 -17.16 9.15
CA PRO A 61 -0.11 -18.16 9.16
C PRO A 61 0.02 -18.94 7.85
N TRP A 62 -1.00 -18.91 7.00
CA TRP A 62 -1.07 -19.57 5.69
C TRP A 62 -0.18 -18.94 4.62
N ILE A 63 0.36 -17.72 4.83
CA ILE A 63 1.18 -17.06 3.81
C ILE A 63 2.39 -17.91 3.42
N HIS A 64 2.91 -17.67 2.22
CA HIS A 64 4.09 -18.36 1.73
C HIS A 64 5.37 -17.72 2.25
N LYS A 65 5.66 -16.47 1.86
CA LYS A 65 6.82 -15.70 2.33
C LYS A 65 6.46 -14.26 2.67
N ILE A 66 7.30 -13.65 3.52
CA ILE A 66 7.35 -12.21 3.74
C ILE A 66 8.61 -11.67 3.07
N TYR A 67 8.46 -10.81 2.07
CA TYR A 67 9.55 -10.00 1.53
C TYR A 67 9.58 -8.67 2.30
N PHE A 68 10.50 -8.60 3.27
CA PHE A 68 10.76 -7.40 4.05
C PHE A 68 11.84 -6.58 3.35
N ILE A 69 11.44 -5.47 2.74
CA ILE A 69 12.30 -4.67 1.87
C ILE A 69 12.77 -3.43 2.63
N THR A 70 14.08 -3.22 2.67
CA THR A 70 14.70 -2.02 3.25
C THR A 70 15.85 -1.51 2.40
N CYS A 71 16.40 -0.33 2.68
CA CYS A 71 17.66 0.12 2.08
C CYS A 71 18.91 -0.52 2.71
N GLY A 72 18.76 -1.62 3.46
CA GLY A 72 19.85 -2.29 4.19
C GLY A 72 19.65 -2.33 5.70
N HIS A 73 18.71 -1.55 6.24
CA HIS A 73 18.38 -1.54 7.66
C HIS A 73 17.75 -2.87 8.11
N ILE A 74 18.07 -3.26 9.33
CA ILE A 74 17.49 -4.42 10.02
C ILE A 74 17.10 -3.96 11.43
N PRO A 75 15.81 -3.97 11.78
CA PRO A 75 15.38 -3.65 13.14
C PRO A 75 16.07 -4.56 14.17
N GLN A 76 16.51 -3.99 15.30
CA GLN A 76 17.29 -4.74 16.28
C GLN A 76 16.56 -5.97 16.83
N TRP A 77 15.22 -5.89 16.95
CA TRP A 77 14.35 -6.95 17.44
C TRP A 77 14.10 -8.06 16.41
N LEU A 78 14.36 -7.85 15.11
CA LEU A 78 13.99 -8.77 14.03
C LEU A 78 14.90 -10.00 14.01
N ASN A 79 14.30 -11.19 14.08
CA ASN A 79 14.95 -12.47 13.88
C ASN A 79 15.01 -12.80 12.38
N LEU A 80 16.21 -12.70 11.78
CA LEU A 80 16.42 -12.98 10.36
C LEU A 80 16.34 -14.47 10.00
N ASP A 81 16.47 -15.35 10.98
CA ASP A 81 16.38 -16.81 10.79
C ASP A 81 14.92 -17.31 10.88
N ALA A 82 13.96 -16.41 11.08
CA ALA A 82 12.55 -16.75 11.16
C ALA A 82 12.06 -17.44 9.88
N PRO A 83 11.21 -18.48 10.00
CA PRO A 83 10.65 -19.15 8.83
C PRO A 83 9.86 -18.16 7.97
N LYS A 84 9.85 -18.37 6.66
CA LYS A 84 9.12 -17.55 5.66
C LYS A 84 9.63 -16.12 5.48
N LEU A 85 10.53 -15.60 6.32
CA LEU A 85 11.12 -14.28 6.16
C LEU A 85 12.16 -14.25 5.03
N LYS A 86 12.10 -13.22 4.20
CA LYS A 86 13.12 -12.84 3.23
C LYS A 86 13.39 -11.35 3.40
N HIS A 87 14.51 -11.01 4.04
CA HIS A 87 15.03 -9.66 4.04
C HIS A 87 15.67 -9.37 2.67
N VAL A 88 15.26 -8.28 2.04
CA VAL A 88 15.74 -7.85 0.72
C VAL A 88 16.15 -6.39 0.78
N ARG A 89 17.28 -6.06 0.17
CA ARG A 89 17.75 -4.68 0.04
C ARG A 89 17.28 -4.08 -1.28
N HIS A 90 17.13 -2.76 -1.32
CA HIS A 90 16.84 -2.04 -2.57
C HIS A 90 17.79 -2.44 -3.72
N SER A 91 19.08 -2.55 -3.42
CA SER A 91 20.12 -2.92 -4.40
C SER A 91 20.09 -4.38 -4.88
N ASP A 92 19.30 -5.25 -4.24
CA ASP A 92 19.20 -6.65 -4.64
C ASP A 92 18.28 -6.83 -5.87
N TYR A 93 17.38 -5.87 -6.19
CA TYR A 93 16.42 -5.99 -7.29
C TYR A 93 16.14 -4.71 -8.09
N ILE A 94 16.46 -3.52 -7.54
CA ILE A 94 16.31 -2.25 -8.25
C ILE A 94 17.59 -1.97 -9.05
N PRO A 95 17.49 -1.60 -10.35
CA PRO A 95 18.64 -1.19 -11.14
C PRO A 95 19.45 -0.06 -10.48
N LYS A 96 20.77 -0.13 -10.62
CA LYS A 96 21.70 0.78 -9.93
C LYS A 96 21.49 2.24 -10.33
N GLU A 97 21.05 2.50 -11.56
CA GLU A 97 20.76 3.84 -12.08
C GLU A 97 19.56 4.52 -11.39
N PHE A 98 18.71 3.76 -10.70
CA PHE A 98 17.57 4.28 -9.93
C PHE A 98 17.89 4.45 -8.44
N LEU A 99 19.13 4.18 -8.02
CA LEU A 99 19.57 4.25 -6.64
C LEU A 99 20.59 5.40 -6.41
N PRO A 100 20.64 5.98 -5.20
CA PRO A 100 19.72 5.76 -4.07
C PRO A 100 18.34 6.38 -4.33
N THR A 101 17.31 5.83 -3.69
CA THR A 101 15.96 6.38 -3.67
C THR A 101 15.44 6.48 -2.23
N PHE A 102 14.69 7.55 -1.98
CA PHE A 102 14.00 7.88 -0.73
C PHE A 102 12.48 7.98 -0.94
N SER A 103 11.99 7.52 -2.09
CA SER A 103 10.56 7.43 -2.42
C SER A 103 10.13 5.97 -2.41
N SER A 104 8.91 5.69 -1.94
CA SER A 104 8.32 4.36 -2.07
C SER A 104 8.05 3.99 -3.52
N HIS A 105 7.83 4.96 -4.42
CA HIS A 105 7.41 4.70 -5.80
C HIS A 105 8.45 3.90 -6.60
N PRO A 106 9.75 4.27 -6.64
CA PRO A 106 10.74 3.42 -7.32
C PRO A 106 10.87 2.03 -6.67
N ILE A 107 10.71 1.94 -5.34
CA ILE A 107 10.82 0.68 -4.60
C ILE A 107 9.67 -0.27 -4.99
N GLU A 108 8.43 0.22 -4.98
CA GLU A 108 7.23 -0.57 -5.25
C GLU A 108 7.04 -0.88 -6.74
N LEU A 109 7.44 0.02 -7.65
CA LEU A 109 7.35 -0.20 -9.09
C LEU A 109 8.27 -1.34 -9.56
N ASN A 110 9.35 -1.64 -8.84
CA ASN A 110 10.30 -2.69 -9.20
C ASN A 110 10.02 -4.06 -8.53
N ILE A 111 8.99 -4.21 -7.70
CA ILE A 111 8.72 -5.43 -6.91
C ILE A 111 8.69 -6.71 -7.76
N ASN A 112 8.22 -6.64 -9.01
CA ASN A 112 8.20 -7.78 -9.92
C ASN A 112 9.59 -8.38 -10.22
N ARG A 113 10.67 -7.65 -9.93
CA ARG A 113 12.05 -8.09 -10.14
C ARG A 113 12.63 -8.85 -8.95
N LEU A 114 11.90 -8.94 -7.83
CA LEU A 114 12.31 -9.74 -6.67
C LEU A 114 12.49 -11.21 -7.05
N GLU A 115 13.65 -11.76 -6.72
CA GLU A 115 13.95 -13.16 -6.99
C GLU A 115 13.03 -14.08 -6.16
N GLY A 116 12.37 -15.01 -6.85
CA GLY A 116 11.50 -16.01 -6.22
C GLY A 116 10.14 -15.49 -5.74
N LEU A 117 9.77 -14.23 -6.05
CA LEU A 117 8.43 -13.69 -5.80
C LEU A 117 7.37 -14.49 -6.57
N SER A 118 6.31 -14.87 -5.87
CA SER A 118 5.18 -15.61 -6.43
C SER A 118 4.36 -14.74 -7.40
N GLU A 119 3.59 -15.38 -8.28
CA GLU A 119 2.66 -14.68 -9.16
C GLU A 119 1.62 -13.87 -8.38
N HIS A 120 1.19 -14.40 -7.22
CA HIS A 120 0.23 -13.77 -6.33
C HIS A 120 0.98 -13.18 -5.13
N PHE A 121 0.93 -11.87 -4.97
CA PHE A 121 1.44 -11.22 -3.75
C PHE A 121 0.55 -10.09 -3.29
N VAL A 122 0.70 -9.68 -2.03
CA VAL A 122 -0.01 -8.55 -1.43
C VAL A 122 1.01 -7.53 -0.97
N TYR A 123 0.88 -6.31 -1.48
CA TYR A 123 1.69 -5.18 -1.08
C TYR A 123 1.09 -4.52 0.16
N PHE A 124 1.91 -4.32 1.19
CA PHE A 124 1.58 -3.62 2.43
C PHE A 124 2.44 -2.36 2.54
N ASN A 125 1.81 -1.25 2.91
CA ASN A 125 2.52 -0.18 3.60
C ASN A 125 2.71 -0.61 5.07
N ASP A 126 3.72 -0.06 5.74
CA ASP A 126 4.04 -0.33 7.14
C ASP A 126 2.98 0.20 8.13
N ASP A 127 2.10 1.09 7.66
CA ASP A 127 0.94 1.58 8.40
C ASP A 127 -0.33 0.70 8.26
N THR A 128 -0.25 -0.45 7.58
CA THR A 128 -1.40 -1.36 7.36
C THR A 128 -1.27 -2.67 8.14
N PHE A 129 -2.18 -2.91 9.09
CA PHE A 129 -2.12 -4.01 10.05
C PHE A 129 -3.21 -5.05 9.83
N ILE A 130 -2.89 -6.31 10.14
CA ILE A 130 -3.85 -7.41 10.25
C ILE A 130 -4.25 -7.55 11.71
N CYS A 131 -5.54 -7.39 11.99
CA CYS A 131 -6.06 -7.31 13.37
C CYS A 131 -6.93 -8.52 13.76
N LYS A 132 -7.23 -9.42 12.81
CA LYS A 132 -8.05 -10.63 13.02
C LYS A 132 -7.64 -11.72 12.03
N PRO A 133 -7.93 -13.01 12.32
CA PRO A 133 -7.70 -14.10 11.37
C PRO A 133 -8.32 -13.79 10.00
N ILE A 134 -7.52 -13.96 8.94
CA ILE A 134 -7.93 -13.79 7.54
C ILE A 134 -7.60 -15.07 6.74
N THR A 135 -8.24 -15.23 5.58
CA THR A 135 -7.98 -16.35 4.67
C THR A 135 -7.41 -15.83 3.33
N PRO A 136 -6.76 -16.69 2.52
CA PRO A 136 -6.29 -16.33 1.17
C PRO A 136 -7.35 -15.63 0.32
N GLU A 137 -8.61 -16.06 0.45
CA GLU A 137 -9.76 -15.58 -0.33
C GLU A 137 -10.11 -14.10 -0.09
N LEU A 138 -9.57 -13.52 0.99
CA LEU A 138 -9.65 -12.08 1.21
C LEU A 138 -8.91 -11.30 0.11
N PHE A 139 -7.79 -11.85 -0.38
CA PHE A 139 -6.92 -11.21 -1.36
C PHE A 139 -7.06 -11.80 -2.77
N TYR A 140 -7.32 -13.11 -2.87
CA TYR A 140 -7.34 -13.80 -4.16
C TYR A 140 -8.45 -14.84 -4.25
N ARG A 141 -9.28 -14.78 -5.31
CA ARG A 141 -10.34 -15.77 -5.57
C ARG A 141 -10.23 -16.27 -6.99
N GLY A 142 -10.07 -17.59 -7.15
CA GLY A 142 -9.90 -18.22 -8.45
C GLY A 142 -8.68 -17.67 -9.22
N GLY A 143 -7.60 -17.33 -8.52
CA GLY A 143 -6.38 -16.76 -9.10
C GLY A 143 -6.44 -15.29 -9.47
N LYS A 144 -7.55 -14.61 -9.18
CA LYS A 144 -7.71 -13.19 -9.46
C LYS A 144 -7.65 -12.36 -8.18
N PRO A 145 -7.02 -11.18 -8.23
CA PRO A 145 -6.95 -10.28 -7.09
C PRO A 145 -8.36 -9.78 -6.73
N VAL A 146 -8.61 -9.63 -5.43
CA VAL A 146 -9.87 -9.11 -4.91
C VAL A 146 -9.74 -7.60 -4.74
N HIS A 147 -10.62 -6.86 -5.42
CA HIS A 147 -10.65 -5.39 -5.39
C HIS A 147 -12.08 -4.89 -5.25
N GLN A 148 -12.27 -3.68 -4.71
CA GLN A 148 -13.57 -3.01 -4.83
C GLN A 148 -13.68 -2.37 -6.22
N ALA A 149 -14.73 -2.69 -6.98
CA ALA A 149 -14.97 -2.05 -8.27
C ALA A 149 -15.63 -0.68 -8.04
N ARG A 150 -14.81 0.35 -7.88
CA ARG A 150 -15.27 1.71 -7.57
C ARG A 150 -14.62 2.74 -8.49
N LEU A 151 -15.42 3.37 -9.32
CA LEU A 151 -15.07 4.64 -9.96
C LEU A 151 -15.17 5.74 -8.92
N HIS A 152 -14.22 6.67 -8.95
CA HIS A 152 -14.22 7.84 -8.08
C HIS A 152 -13.47 8.96 -8.79
N ALA A 153 -14.12 10.10 -9.01
CA ALA A 153 -13.45 11.25 -9.61
C ALA A 153 -12.31 11.73 -8.70
N ILE A 154 -11.12 11.91 -9.28
CA ILE A 154 -9.97 12.42 -8.56
C ILE A 154 -10.27 13.83 -8.05
N ARG A 155 -9.96 14.08 -6.77
CA ARG A 155 -10.15 15.38 -6.12
C ARG A 155 -8.79 16.08 -6.01
N PRO A 156 -8.67 17.37 -6.39
CA PRO A 156 -7.39 18.06 -6.58
C PRO A 156 -6.59 18.35 -5.28
N GLY A 157 -6.97 17.81 -4.13
CA GLY A 157 -6.25 18.03 -2.87
C GLY A 157 -6.12 19.50 -2.46
N LYS A 158 -5.20 19.78 -1.54
CA LYS A 158 -4.73 21.13 -1.21
C LYS A 158 -3.43 21.41 -1.99
N VAL A 159 -3.01 22.68 -2.07
CA VAL A 159 -1.69 23.04 -2.63
C VAL A 159 -0.59 22.23 -1.94
N GLY A 160 0.30 21.63 -2.75
CA GLY A 160 1.37 20.73 -2.28
C GLY A 160 0.95 19.27 -2.07
N ALA A 161 -0.33 18.91 -2.24
CA ALA A 161 -0.76 17.52 -2.12
C ALA A 161 -0.33 16.72 -3.37
N ILE A 162 0.58 15.77 -3.21
CA ILE A 162 1.11 14.99 -4.33
C ILE A 162 0.15 13.88 -4.78
N MET A 163 -0.50 13.18 -3.86
CA MET A 163 -1.29 11.98 -4.18
C MET A 163 -2.37 12.17 -5.27
N PRO A 164 -3.12 13.28 -5.34
CA PRO A 164 -4.04 13.53 -6.45
C PRO A 164 -3.37 13.46 -7.83
N HIS A 165 -2.13 13.97 -7.96
CA HIS A 165 -1.37 13.90 -9.20
C HIS A 165 -0.94 12.47 -9.51
N ILE A 166 -0.48 11.72 -8.51
CA ILE A 166 -0.12 10.30 -8.66
C ILE A 166 -1.30 9.47 -9.19
N TYR A 167 -2.50 9.71 -8.64
CA TYR A 167 -3.72 9.04 -9.12
C TYR A 167 -4.07 9.44 -10.54
N LEU A 168 -3.87 10.72 -10.89
CA LEU A 168 -4.14 11.23 -12.23
C LEU A 168 -3.18 10.62 -13.26
N ASN A 169 -1.88 10.59 -12.98
CA ASN A 169 -0.86 10.02 -13.86
C ASN A 169 -1.13 8.52 -14.09
N ALA A 170 -1.51 7.79 -13.04
CA ALA A 170 -1.91 6.39 -13.19
C ALA A 170 -3.18 6.23 -14.06
N VAL A 171 -4.16 7.11 -13.91
CA VAL A 171 -5.41 7.08 -14.71
C VAL A 171 -5.19 7.48 -16.16
N GLU A 172 -4.24 8.38 -16.43
CA GLU A 172 -3.79 8.74 -17.78
C GLU A 172 -3.35 7.49 -18.55
N ILE A 173 -2.44 6.70 -17.97
CA ILE A 173 -2.01 5.41 -18.53
C ILE A 173 -3.23 4.50 -18.79
N ILE A 174 -4.15 4.38 -17.82
CA ILE A 174 -5.32 3.51 -17.99
C ILE A 174 -6.23 3.96 -19.14
N ASN A 175 -6.42 5.27 -19.30
CA ASN A 175 -7.26 5.81 -20.37
C ASN A 175 -6.64 5.67 -21.77
N GLU A 176 -5.31 5.57 -21.87
CA GLU A 176 -4.63 5.30 -23.14
C GLU A 176 -4.79 3.83 -23.60
N HIS A 177 -4.89 2.90 -22.65
CA HIS A 177 -4.97 1.45 -22.95
C HIS A 177 -6.39 0.88 -22.90
N PHE A 178 -7.35 1.58 -22.28
CA PHE A 178 -8.70 1.06 -22.06
C PHE A 178 -9.79 2.08 -22.36
N ASP A 179 -10.80 1.64 -23.11
CA ASP A 179 -12.06 2.35 -23.28
C ASP A 179 -13.00 2.05 -22.10
N MET A 180 -13.29 3.07 -21.28
CA MET A 180 -14.10 2.92 -20.08
C MET A 180 -15.47 2.28 -20.36
N HIS A 181 -16.19 2.74 -21.38
CA HIS A 181 -17.55 2.26 -21.65
C HIS A 181 -17.55 0.80 -22.08
N LYS A 182 -16.56 0.38 -22.89
CA LYS A 182 -16.36 -1.04 -23.22
C LYS A 182 -16.06 -1.86 -21.97
N VAL A 183 -15.14 -1.41 -21.12
CA VAL A 183 -14.79 -2.11 -19.87
C VAL A 183 -16.02 -2.29 -18.98
N LEU A 184 -16.77 -1.22 -18.73
CA LEU A 184 -17.96 -1.24 -17.88
C LEU A 184 -19.06 -2.13 -18.48
N LYS A 185 -19.23 -2.13 -19.82
CA LYS A 185 -20.18 -2.99 -20.51
C LYS A 185 -19.80 -4.47 -20.41
N TYR A 186 -18.56 -4.83 -20.74
CA TYR A 186 -18.09 -6.22 -20.72
C TYR A 186 -18.03 -6.80 -19.30
N ASN A 187 -17.69 -5.96 -18.31
CA ASN A 187 -17.57 -6.36 -16.91
C ASN A 187 -18.76 -5.89 -16.06
N HIS A 188 -19.93 -5.65 -16.66
CA HIS A 188 -21.09 -5.02 -16.00
C HIS A 188 -21.47 -5.67 -14.66
N LYS A 189 -21.49 -7.02 -14.60
CA LYS A 189 -21.81 -7.76 -13.37
C LYS A 189 -20.83 -7.48 -12.24
N LYS A 190 -19.56 -7.17 -12.54
CA LYS A 190 -18.55 -6.83 -11.53
C LYS A 190 -18.69 -5.40 -11.05
N TRP A 191 -18.87 -4.44 -11.95
CA TRP A 191 -18.94 -3.01 -11.62
C TRP A 191 -20.25 -2.59 -10.94
N TYR A 192 -21.36 -3.25 -11.23
CA TYR A 192 -22.69 -2.83 -10.76
C TYR A 192 -23.36 -3.83 -9.80
N SER A 193 -22.62 -4.79 -9.25
CA SER A 193 -23.14 -5.70 -8.23
C SER A 193 -23.25 -4.99 -6.87
N ILE A 194 -24.48 -4.79 -6.40
CA ILE A 194 -24.76 -4.20 -5.08
C ILE A 194 -24.23 -5.10 -3.96
N SER A 195 -24.37 -6.42 -4.09
CA SER A 195 -23.90 -7.38 -3.08
C SER A 195 -22.38 -7.40 -2.95
N LYS A 196 -21.65 -7.10 -4.04
CA LYS A 196 -20.18 -7.14 -4.07
C LYS A 196 -19.51 -5.79 -3.87
N ASN A 197 -20.14 -4.67 -4.24
CA ASN A 197 -19.53 -3.35 -4.10
C ASN A 197 -20.23 -2.44 -3.09
N GLY A 198 -21.46 -2.77 -2.69
CA GLY A 198 -22.33 -1.91 -1.88
C GLY A 198 -23.10 -0.88 -2.71
N ILE A 199 -24.28 -0.47 -2.22
CA ILE A 199 -25.20 0.41 -2.96
C ILE A 199 -24.59 1.78 -3.28
N LYS A 200 -23.86 2.40 -2.33
CA LYS A 200 -23.23 3.71 -2.51
C LYS A 200 -22.24 3.69 -3.67
N THR A 201 -21.37 2.68 -3.71
CA THR A 201 -20.40 2.48 -4.78
C THR A 201 -21.07 2.24 -6.13
N VAL A 202 -22.15 1.45 -6.18
CA VAL A 202 -22.88 1.23 -7.44
C VAL A 202 -23.53 2.50 -7.96
N LEU A 203 -24.09 3.35 -7.09
CA LEU A 203 -24.63 4.65 -7.48
C LEU A 203 -23.53 5.59 -8.00
N GLU A 204 -22.39 5.64 -7.32
CA GLU A 204 -21.23 6.41 -7.74
C GLU A 204 -20.70 5.91 -9.11
N ASN A 205 -20.59 4.60 -9.32
CA ASN A 205 -20.21 4.02 -10.62
C ASN A 205 -21.16 4.42 -11.75
N ARG A 206 -22.47 4.49 -11.49
CA ARG A 206 -23.47 4.93 -12.48
C ARG A 206 -23.36 6.42 -12.80
N TYR A 207 -23.04 7.23 -11.80
CA TYR A 207 -22.78 8.65 -11.99
C TYR A 207 -21.51 8.86 -12.82
N CYS A 208 -20.42 8.19 -12.43
CA CYS A 208 -19.14 8.28 -13.13
C CYS A 208 -19.14 7.65 -14.53
N SER A 209 -20.05 6.71 -14.84
CA SER A 209 -20.10 6.13 -16.19
C SER A 209 -20.55 7.11 -17.28
N GLN A 210 -21.00 8.32 -16.90
CA GLN A 210 -21.34 9.39 -17.85
C GLN A 210 -20.11 10.15 -18.37
N TYR A 211 -18.94 10.03 -17.72
CA TYR A 211 -17.71 10.61 -18.24
C TYR A 211 -17.29 9.92 -19.54
N GLN A 212 -16.50 10.60 -20.38
CA GLN A 212 -16.00 10.06 -21.64
C GLN A 212 -14.88 9.01 -21.44
N MET A 213 -14.18 9.08 -20.31
CA MET A 213 -13.06 8.21 -19.95
C MET A 213 -13.08 7.98 -18.43
N PHE A 214 -12.21 7.11 -17.91
CA PHE A 214 -12.13 6.87 -16.46
C PHE A 214 -11.80 8.18 -15.74
N PRO A 215 -12.67 8.69 -14.83
CA PRO A 215 -12.39 9.90 -14.06
C PRO A 215 -11.46 9.63 -12.86
N GLY A 216 -11.21 8.35 -12.58
CA GLY A 216 -10.45 7.85 -11.45
C GLY A 216 -11.07 6.61 -10.81
N PHE A 217 -10.33 6.03 -9.87
CA PHE A 217 -10.73 4.85 -9.12
C PHE A 217 -10.70 5.13 -7.62
N GLY A 218 -11.59 4.51 -6.87
CA GLY A 218 -11.56 4.55 -5.41
C GLY A 218 -10.32 3.82 -4.87
N ASN A 219 -9.68 4.40 -3.87
CA ASN A 219 -8.56 3.81 -3.13
C ASN A 219 -8.98 3.63 -1.67
N GLU A 220 -8.96 2.40 -1.18
CA GLU A 220 -9.42 2.08 0.19
C GLU A 220 -8.32 2.23 1.24
N HIS A 221 -7.07 2.52 0.83
CA HIS A 221 -5.89 2.61 1.70
C HIS A 221 -5.74 1.35 2.56
N LEU A 222 -5.78 0.19 1.90
CA LEU A 222 -5.61 -1.14 2.48
C LEU A 222 -4.53 -1.90 1.68
N PRO A 223 -3.99 -3.01 2.21
CA PRO A 223 -3.05 -3.86 1.48
C PRO A 223 -3.60 -4.27 0.11
N VAL A 224 -2.75 -4.19 -0.92
CA VAL A 224 -3.17 -4.30 -2.32
C VAL A 224 -2.70 -5.62 -2.92
N PRO A 225 -3.62 -6.53 -3.30
CA PRO A 225 -3.26 -7.72 -4.06
C PRO A 225 -2.88 -7.33 -5.51
N ILE A 226 -1.66 -7.69 -5.91
CA ILE A 226 -1.09 -7.40 -7.22
C ILE A 226 -0.55 -8.69 -7.82
N LEU A 227 -0.91 -8.96 -9.08
CA LEU A 227 -0.31 -10.02 -9.87
C LEU A 227 1.05 -9.56 -10.41
N LYS A 228 2.07 -10.39 -10.24
CA LYS A 228 3.40 -10.14 -10.80
C LYS A 228 3.34 -9.97 -12.32
N SER A 229 2.57 -10.82 -13.00
CA SER A 229 2.33 -10.70 -14.45
C SER A 229 1.66 -9.38 -14.88
N THR A 230 0.87 -8.74 -14.00
CA THR A 230 0.33 -7.40 -14.29
C THR A 230 1.45 -6.37 -14.29
N MET A 231 2.34 -6.41 -13.30
CA MET A 231 3.48 -5.49 -13.25
C MET A 231 4.39 -5.66 -14.48
N ASP A 232 4.73 -6.90 -14.83
CA ASP A 232 5.54 -7.19 -16.03
C ASP A 232 4.87 -6.64 -17.30
N LYS A 233 3.55 -6.80 -17.42
CA LYS A 233 2.79 -6.28 -18.55
C LYS A 233 2.82 -4.75 -18.63
N VAL A 234 2.63 -4.04 -17.52
CA VAL A 234 2.65 -2.58 -17.51
C VAL A 234 4.05 -2.06 -17.78
N TRP A 235 5.10 -2.66 -17.21
CA TRP A 235 6.50 -2.33 -17.54
C TRP A 235 6.82 -2.49 -19.02
N ASN A 236 6.29 -3.52 -19.68
CA ASN A 236 6.50 -3.73 -21.11
C ASN A 236 5.76 -2.72 -21.99
N LEU A 237 4.66 -2.14 -21.50
CA LEU A 237 3.83 -1.20 -22.26
C LEU A 237 4.19 0.27 -21.98
N GLU A 238 4.62 0.59 -20.77
CA GLU A 238 4.92 1.95 -20.29
C GLU A 238 6.33 2.07 -19.69
N PRO A 239 7.39 1.55 -20.35
CA PRO A 239 8.74 1.58 -19.78
C PRO A 239 9.18 3.03 -19.48
N ASP A 240 8.96 3.97 -20.39
CA ASP A 240 9.44 5.35 -20.26
C ASP A 240 8.85 6.06 -19.03
N ARG A 241 7.53 5.98 -18.81
CA ARG A 241 6.88 6.61 -17.65
C ARG A 241 7.30 5.97 -16.33
N LEU A 242 7.44 4.64 -16.29
CA LEU A 242 7.86 3.94 -15.07
C LEU A 242 9.35 4.16 -14.78
N GLU A 243 10.21 4.22 -15.80
CA GLU A 243 11.61 4.60 -15.64
C GLU A 243 11.77 6.05 -15.16
N ASP A 244 11.01 6.99 -15.70
CA ASP A 244 11.04 8.39 -15.26
C ASP A 244 10.73 8.49 -13.76
N THR A 245 9.65 7.82 -13.31
CA THR A 245 9.35 7.71 -11.87
C THR A 245 10.53 7.11 -11.10
N CYS A 246 11.13 6.04 -11.59
CA CYS A 246 12.25 5.38 -10.91
C CYS A 246 13.51 6.26 -10.80
N ARG A 247 13.66 7.28 -11.66
CA ARG A 247 14.77 8.25 -11.60
C ARG A 247 14.54 9.35 -10.56
N HIS A 248 13.33 9.50 -10.04
CA HIS A 248 13.05 10.43 -8.94
C HIS A 248 13.48 9.83 -7.61
N ARG A 249 14.41 10.52 -6.94
CA ARG A 249 14.90 10.11 -5.61
C ARG A 249 13.89 10.37 -4.49
N PHE A 250 12.98 11.33 -4.70
CA PHE A 250 11.94 11.71 -3.76
C PHE A 250 10.61 11.69 -4.50
N ARG A 251 9.50 11.57 -3.74
CA ARG A 251 8.17 11.51 -4.34
C ARG A 251 7.87 12.79 -5.10
N ASP A 252 7.56 12.69 -6.38
CA ASP A 252 7.31 13.82 -7.28
C ASP A 252 5.86 13.78 -7.81
N VAL A 253 5.28 14.95 -8.10
CA VAL A 253 3.93 15.05 -8.69
C VAL A 253 3.81 14.36 -10.06
N ARG A 254 4.93 14.09 -10.74
CA ARG A 254 4.98 13.37 -12.01
C ARG A 254 5.01 11.85 -11.86
N ASP A 255 5.18 11.34 -10.63
CA ASP A 255 5.32 9.91 -10.41
C ASP A 255 4.04 9.12 -10.71
N VAL A 256 4.23 7.84 -10.98
CA VAL A 256 3.21 6.81 -10.91
C VAL A 256 3.55 5.89 -9.73
N SER A 257 2.53 5.32 -9.08
CA SER A 257 2.72 4.41 -7.95
C SER A 257 2.13 3.03 -8.23
N GLN A 258 2.25 2.10 -7.28
CA GLN A 258 1.67 0.75 -7.33
C GLN A 258 0.16 0.73 -7.69
N PHE A 259 -0.55 1.84 -7.49
CA PHE A 259 -1.95 1.99 -7.90
C PHE A 259 -2.17 1.77 -9.40
N VAL A 260 -1.18 2.03 -10.28
CA VAL A 260 -1.32 1.76 -11.72
C VAL A 260 -1.59 0.28 -11.99
N PHE A 261 -0.94 -0.63 -11.26
CA PHE A 261 -1.15 -2.07 -11.42
C PHE A 261 -2.52 -2.49 -10.90
N ARG A 262 -2.98 -1.90 -9.79
CA ARG A 262 -4.35 -2.11 -9.30
C ARG A 262 -5.37 -1.64 -10.33
N TYR A 263 -5.21 -0.44 -10.88
CA TYR A 263 -6.13 0.12 -11.86
C TYR A 263 -6.12 -0.68 -13.16
N TRP A 264 -4.97 -1.21 -13.56
CA TRP A 264 -4.86 -2.12 -14.70
C TRP A 264 -5.65 -3.41 -14.49
N GLN A 265 -5.59 -4.01 -13.30
CA GLN A 265 -6.39 -5.21 -12.96
C GLN A 265 -7.89 -4.91 -13.00
N LEU A 266 -8.31 -3.72 -12.52
CA LEU A 266 -9.70 -3.27 -12.61
C LEU A 266 -10.15 -3.04 -14.07
N ALA A 267 -9.37 -2.30 -14.85
CA ALA A 267 -9.70 -1.92 -16.22
C ALA A 267 -9.69 -3.13 -17.17
N SER A 268 -8.77 -4.07 -16.97
CA SER A 268 -8.73 -5.34 -17.74
C SER A 268 -9.85 -6.33 -17.35
N GLY A 269 -10.57 -6.09 -16.24
CA GLY A 269 -11.55 -7.04 -15.70
C GLY A 269 -10.93 -8.26 -14.99
N ASN A 270 -9.60 -8.28 -14.82
CA ASN A 270 -8.86 -9.35 -14.17
C ASN A 270 -8.83 -9.18 -12.63
N PHE A 271 -10.00 -9.17 -12.01
CA PHE A 271 -10.18 -9.05 -10.57
C PHE A 271 -11.51 -9.67 -10.13
N GLU A 272 -11.71 -9.91 -8.83
CA GLU A 272 -13.01 -10.28 -8.26
C GLU A 272 -13.54 -9.17 -7.33
N PRO A 273 -14.77 -8.67 -7.52
CA PRO A 273 -15.29 -7.54 -6.74
C PRO A 273 -15.59 -7.92 -5.29
N GLU A 274 -15.21 -7.07 -4.34
CA GLU A 274 -15.58 -7.23 -2.92
C GLU A 274 -15.75 -5.89 -2.20
N GLN A 275 -16.57 -5.92 -1.16
CA GLN A 275 -16.89 -4.76 -0.35
C GLN A 275 -15.83 -4.57 0.74
N LEU A 276 -14.72 -3.92 0.38
CA LEU A 276 -13.54 -3.80 1.23
C LEU A 276 -13.79 -2.99 2.52
N ASN A 277 -14.75 -2.05 2.52
CA ASN A 277 -15.08 -1.28 3.73
C ASN A 277 -15.76 -2.08 4.85
N LYS A 278 -16.13 -3.35 4.60
CA LYS A 278 -16.54 -4.30 5.63
C LYS A 278 -15.36 -5.07 6.22
N LEU A 279 -14.26 -5.17 5.47
CA LEU A 279 -13.08 -5.95 5.82
C LEU A 279 -12.04 -5.09 6.53
N GLY A 280 -11.90 -3.84 6.11
CA GLY A 280 -10.95 -2.92 6.70
C GLY A 280 -11.39 -1.47 6.69
N ALA A 281 -10.61 -0.66 7.40
CA ALA A 281 -10.78 0.78 7.48
C ALA A 281 -9.44 1.49 7.49
N HIS A 282 -9.43 2.68 6.90
CA HIS A 282 -8.32 3.62 6.98
C HIS A 282 -8.68 4.72 7.97
N PHE A 283 -7.72 5.05 8.81
CA PHE A 283 -7.80 6.09 9.81
C PHE A 283 -6.60 7.02 9.71
N THR A 284 -6.89 8.32 9.82
CA THR A 284 -5.85 9.34 9.97
C THR A 284 -5.62 9.62 11.44
N ILE A 285 -4.40 9.45 11.92
CA ILE A 285 -3.95 9.80 13.27
C ILE A 285 -3.73 11.32 13.31
N LYS A 286 -4.35 12.00 14.27
CA LYS A 286 -4.27 13.46 14.44
C LYS A 286 -3.76 13.81 15.83
N SER A 287 -3.33 15.07 16.05
CA SER A 287 -3.00 15.58 17.39
C SER A 287 -4.15 15.51 18.40
N ASP A 288 -5.40 15.39 17.92
CA ASP A 288 -6.56 15.24 18.77
C ASP A 288 -6.53 13.92 19.57
N LYS A 289 -6.37 14.02 20.89
CA LYS A 289 -6.33 12.86 21.78
C LYS A 289 -7.61 12.01 21.72
N GLN A 290 -8.77 12.62 21.48
CA GLN A 290 -10.02 11.86 21.34
C GLN A 290 -10.01 11.01 20.07
N ASN A 291 -9.49 11.57 18.96
CA ASN A 291 -9.26 10.82 17.73
C ASN A 291 -8.38 9.60 18.01
N VAL A 292 -7.19 9.79 18.61
CA VAL A 292 -6.26 8.68 18.92
C VAL A 292 -6.90 7.61 19.81
N MET A 293 -7.64 8.00 20.85
CA MET A 293 -8.30 7.02 21.74
C MET A 293 -9.38 6.20 21.02
N GLU A 294 -10.13 6.80 20.09
CA GLU A 294 -11.11 6.06 19.28
C GLU A 294 -10.42 5.09 18.30
N LEU A 295 -9.24 5.45 17.78
CA LEU A 295 -8.41 4.55 16.97
C LEU A 295 -7.93 3.36 17.80
N CYS A 296 -7.38 3.62 18.98
CA CYS A 296 -6.92 2.61 19.94
C CYS A 296 -8.05 1.64 20.30
N LYS A 297 -9.24 2.17 20.62
CA LYS A 297 -10.44 1.37 20.89
C LYS A 297 -10.85 0.54 19.68
N THR A 298 -10.81 1.12 18.48
CA THR A 298 -11.16 0.40 17.24
C THR A 298 -10.17 -0.74 16.97
N LEU A 299 -8.87 -0.51 17.18
CA LEU A 299 -7.81 -1.49 17.00
C LEU A 299 -8.05 -2.76 17.82
N VAL A 300 -8.40 -2.61 19.10
CA VAL A 300 -8.66 -3.75 20.00
C VAL A 300 -10.07 -4.33 19.91
N SER A 301 -11.02 -3.58 19.32
CA SER A 301 -12.44 -4.00 19.27
C SER A 301 -12.73 -5.24 18.44
N GLY A 302 -11.81 -5.65 17.55
CA GLY A 302 -12.06 -6.73 16.59
C GLY A 302 -13.14 -6.38 15.55
N LYS A 303 -13.40 -5.09 15.31
CA LYS A 303 -14.37 -4.62 14.30
C LYS A 303 -13.91 -4.87 12.87
N TYR A 304 -12.62 -4.67 12.58
CA TYR A 304 -12.04 -4.79 11.25
C TYR A 304 -10.93 -5.83 11.23
N SER A 305 -10.78 -6.53 10.09
CA SER A 305 -9.68 -7.46 9.88
C SER A 305 -8.41 -6.75 9.45
N LEU A 306 -8.54 -5.65 8.71
CA LEU A 306 -7.43 -4.83 8.22
C LEU A 306 -7.59 -3.38 8.69
N LEU A 307 -6.54 -2.77 9.21
CA LEU A 307 -6.55 -1.37 9.63
C LEU A 307 -5.35 -0.63 9.06
N CYS A 308 -5.59 0.51 8.41
CA CYS A 308 -4.54 1.46 8.07
C CYS A 308 -4.56 2.62 9.08
N LEU A 309 -3.42 2.89 9.72
CA LEU A 309 -3.23 3.92 10.74
C LEU A 309 -2.17 4.91 10.25
N ASN A 310 -2.57 5.86 9.41
CA ASN A 310 -1.66 6.80 8.74
C ASN A 310 -1.71 8.16 9.45
N ASP A 311 -0.58 8.84 9.67
CA ASP A 311 -0.58 10.15 10.35
C ASP A 311 -0.79 11.35 9.41
N ALA A 312 -0.60 11.18 8.10
CA ALA A 312 -0.90 12.13 7.01
C ALA A 312 -0.50 13.59 7.31
N ASP A 313 0.64 13.77 7.97
CA ASP A 313 1.14 15.09 8.41
C ASP A 313 0.13 15.86 9.31
N GLN A 314 -0.73 15.15 10.07
CA GLN A 314 -1.76 15.75 10.95
C GLN A 314 -1.37 15.77 12.44
N ILE A 315 -0.09 15.54 12.75
CA ILE A 315 0.44 15.65 14.11
C ILE A 315 1.31 16.89 14.21
N ASP A 316 0.88 17.83 15.06
CA ASP A 316 1.39 19.20 15.09
C ASP A 316 2.74 19.32 15.82
N ASN A 317 3.00 18.44 16.80
CA ASN A 317 4.19 18.53 17.64
C ASN A 317 4.67 17.15 18.13
N ASN A 318 5.90 17.12 18.64
CA ASN A 318 6.54 15.89 19.08
C ASN A 318 5.92 15.30 20.36
N GLU A 319 5.33 16.12 21.23
CA GLU A 319 4.69 15.61 22.46
C GLU A 319 3.43 14.80 22.12
N ASP A 320 2.58 15.32 21.24
CA ASP A 320 1.38 14.63 20.77
C ASP A 320 1.74 13.38 19.97
N PHE A 321 2.81 13.43 19.15
CA PHE A 321 3.35 12.24 18.49
C PHE A 321 3.75 11.16 19.49
N LEU A 322 4.59 11.49 20.47
CA LEU A 322 5.08 10.52 21.45
C LEU A 322 3.95 9.93 22.30
N TRP A 323 2.98 10.76 22.69
CA TRP A 323 1.81 10.30 23.44
C TRP A 323 0.93 9.37 22.59
N ALA A 324 0.66 9.73 21.33
CA ALA A 324 -0.13 8.91 20.42
C ALA A 324 0.56 7.57 20.12
N LYS A 325 1.88 7.60 19.91
CA LYS A 325 2.72 6.42 19.73
C LYS A 325 2.61 5.48 20.92
N ASP A 326 2.74 6.00 22.14
CA ASP A 326 2.59 5.22 23.38
C ASP A 326 1.19 4.58 23.51
N GLN A 327 0.12 5.31 23.17
CA GLN A 327 -1.23 4.72 23.20
C GLN A 327 -1.40 3.60 22.18
N LEU A 328 -0.92 3.79 20.95
CA LEU A 328 -0.99 2.76 19.92
C LEU A 328 -0.18 1.52 20.31
N ILE A 329 1.03 1.69 20.82
CA ILE A 329 1.88 0.60 21.32
C ILE A 329 1.13 -0.19 22.41
N LYS A 330 0.52 0.48 23.38
CA LYS A 330 -0.27 -0.18 24.43
C LYS A 330 -1.44 -0.99 23.87
N SER A 331 -2.19 -0.43 22.92
CA SER A 331 -3.29 -1.15 22.26
C SER A 331 -2.82 -2.31 21.39
N PHE A 332 -1.66 -2.20 20.75
CA PHE A 332 -1.07 -3.32 20.04
C PHE A 332 -0.56 -4.42 20.98
N GLU A 333 0.04 -4.10 22.13
CA GLU A 333 0.39 -5.10 23.14
C GLU A 333 -0.87 -5.79 23.71
N GLU A 334 -2.00 -5.10 23.83
CA GLU A 334 -3.27 -5.73 24.21
C GLU A 334 -3.77 -6.73 23.14
N LEU A 335 -3.70 -6.35 21.87
CA LEU A 335 -4.16 -7.18 20.75
C LEU A 335 -3.21 -8.38 20.45
N LEU A 336 -1.91 -8.12 20.58
CA LEU A 336 -0.80 -8.99 20.17
C LEU A 336 0.27 -9.05 21.28
N PRO A 337 -0.04 -9.58 22.48
CA PRO A 337 0.89 -9.57 23.62
C PRO A 337 2.07 -10.54 23.47
N GLU A 338 1.91 -11.56 22.65
CA GLU A 338 2.90 -12.62 22.43
C GLU A 338 3.90 -12.20 21.36
N LYS A 339 5.19 -12.39 21.64
CA LYS A 339 6.24 -12.26 20.62
C LYS A 339 6.03 -13.29 19.51
N SER A 340 6.31 -12.88 18.27
CA SER A 340 6.30 -13.78 17.13
C SER A 340 7.64 -14.47 16.90
N CYS A 341 7.70 -15.50 16.04
CA CYS A 341 8.97 -16.11 15.65
C CYS A 341 9.92 -15.15 14.92
N TYR A 342 9.39 -14.03 14.42
CA TYR A 342 10.15 -12.94 13.80
C TYR A 342 10.82 -12.02 14.83
N GLU A 343 10.61 -12.23 16.13
CA GLU A 343 11.25 -11.47 17.20
C GLU A 343 12.32 -12.31 17.92
N LYS A 344 13.44 -11.65 18.28
CA LYS A 344 14.52 -12.24 19.10
C LYS A 344 14.14 -12.44 20.57
#